data_AF-A0A962KBN1-F1
#
_entry.id   AF-A0A962KBN1-F1
#
_cell.length_a   1.000
_cell.length_b   1.000
_cell.length_c   1.000
_cell.angle_alpha   90.00
_cell.angle_beta   90.00
_cell.angle_gamma   90.00
#
_symmetry.space_group_name_H-M   'P 1'
#
loop_
_entity.id
_entity.type
_entity.pdbx_description
1 polymer ?
#
loop_
_entity_poly.entity_id
_entity_poly.type
_entity_poly.pdbx_seq_one_letter_code
_entity_poly.pdbx_strand_id
1 'polypeptide(L)'
;MIPIHDDQGELDFFVELLKPVPLASGSVDEKEFVGRSPAFNRMLERVARVGPTEASVLLLGESGTGKELAARAIHMASRRKDQPLVTLECAGLTEALFESELFGHVKGAFTGAQANKKGLVELANGGTLFLDE
;
A
#
# COMPACT_ATOMS: atom_id res chain seq x y z
N MET A 1 -18.31 9.68 -6.76
CA MET A 1 -18.93 10.02 -8.05
C MET A 1 -19.86 11.19 -7.81
N ILE A 2 -19.65 12.27 -8.55
CA ILE A 2 -20.49 13.48 -8.51
C ILE A 2 -21.48 13.37 -9.67
N PRO A 3 -22.80 13.37 -9.43
CA PRO A 3 -23.78 13.38 -10.51
C PRO A 3 -23.74 14.73 -11.24
N ILE A 4 -23.69 14.68 -12.56
CA ILE A 4 -23.90 15.81 -13.45
C ILE A 4 -25.31 15.68 -14.01
N HIS A 5 -26.10 16.73 -13.84
CA HIS A 5 -27.45 16.79 -14.36
C HIS A 5 -27.47 17.69 -15.61
N ASP A 6 -28.41 17.44 -16.50
CA ASP A 6 -28.66 18.26 -17.68
C ASP A 6 -29.42 19.57 -17.32
N ASP A 7 -29.74 20.37 -18.33
CA ASP A 7 -30.46 21.64 -18.18
C ASP A 7 -31.91 21.45 -17.65
N GLN A 8 -32.44 20.22 -17.67
CA GLN A 8 -33.77 19.87 -17.15
C GLN A 8 -33.70 19.27 -15.73
N GLY A 9 -32.51 19.08 -15.17
CA GLY A 9 -32.28 18.50 -13.86
C GLY A 9 -32.28 16.97 -13.83
N GLU A 10 -32.28 16.32 -14.99
CA GLU A 10 -32.17 14.86 -15.11
C GLU A 10 -30.70 14.42 -15.05
N LEU A 11 -30.44 13.26 -14.47
CA LEU A 11 -29.08 12.72 -14.33
C LEU A 11 -28.52 12.34 -15.71
N ASP A 12 -27.46 13.03 -16.14
CA ASP A 12 -26.81 12.81 -17.45
C ASP A 12 -25.53 11.98 -17.30
N PHE A 13 -24.66 12.33 -16.34
CA PHE A 13 -23.39 11.64 -16.12
C PHE A 13 -23.04 11.47 -14.63
N PHE A 14 -22.12 10.55 -14.35
CA PHE A 14 -21.36 10.55 -13.11
C PHE A 14 -19.90 10.87 -13.39
N VAL A 15 -19.34 11.84 -12.68
CA VAL A 15 -17.91 12.13 -12.72
C VAL A 15 -17.20 11.54 -11.51
N GLU A 16 -16.16 10.75 -11.77
CA GLU A 16 -15.21 10.31 -10.76
C GLU A 16 -14.00 11.25 -10.79
N LEU A 17 -13.80 12.01 -9.72
CA LEU A 17 -12.60 12.83 -9.56
C LEU A 17 -11.47 11.93 -9.06
N LEU A 18 -10.51 11.64 -9.93
CA LEU A 18 -9.27 10.99 -9.54
C LEU A 18 -8.43 11.98 -8.74
N LYS A 19 -8.04 11.59 -7.53
CA LYS A 19 -7.07 12.36 -6.74
C LYS A 19 -5.66 12.07 -7.25
N PRO A 20 -4.80 13.10 -7.36
CA PRO A 20 -3.42 12.88 -7.74
C PRO A 20 -2.73 11.97 -6.70
N VAL A 21 -1.95 11.01 -7.21
CA VAL A 21 -1.07 10.19 -6.38
C VAL A 21 0.19 11.02 -6.12
N PRO A 22 0.50 11.36 -4.85
CA PRO A 22 1.54 12.34 -4.50
C PRO A 22 2.97 11.85 -4.75
N LEU A 23 3.15 10.64 -5.29
CA LEU A 23 4.44 10.00 -5.56
C LEU A 23 4.63 9.71 -7.05
N ALA A 24 3.95 10.44 -7.94
CA ALA A 24 4.10 10.31 -9.38
C ALA A 24 4.56 11.63 -9.99
N SER A 25 5.68 11.59 -10.72
CA SER A 25 6.27 12.76 -11.36
C SER A 25 6.76 12.45 -12.77
N GLY A 26 6.87 13.52 -13.58
CA GLY A 26 7.58 13.48 -14.86
C GLY A 26 9.10 13.67 -14.73
N SER A 27 9.61 13.99 -13.55
CA SER A 27 11.03 14.14 -13.23
C SER A 27 11.56 12.93 -12.45
N VAL A 28 12.85 12.66 -12.58
CA VAL A 28 13.50 11.52 -11.89
C VAL A 28 13.76 11.86 -10.43
N ASP A 29 13.06 11.19 -9.53
CA ASP A 29 13.39 11.04 -8.11
C ASP A 29 13.36 9.53 -7.83
N GLU A 30 14.36 9.00 -7.13
CA GLU A 30 14.44 7.56 -6.77
C GLU A 30 13.24 7.10 -5.94
N LYS A 31 12.49 8.02 -5.33
CA LYS A 31 11.36 7.73 -4.44
C LYS A 31 9.99 7.88 -5.09
N GLU A 32 9.94 8.20 -6.38
CA GLU A 32 8.70 8.48 -7.10
C GLU A 32 8.55 7.61 -8.34
N PHE A 33 7.30 7.30 -8.65
CA PHE A 33 6.94 6.71 -9.92
C PHE A 33 7.21 7.69 -11.06
N VAL A 34 7.95 7.23 -12.06
CA VAL A 34 8.19 7.97 -13.29
C VAL A 34 7.62 7.18 -14.46
N GLY A 35 6.64 7.76 -15.15
CA GLY A 35 5.98 7.09 -16.24
C GLY A 35 4.89 7.93 -16.88
N ARG A 36 4.55 7.60 -18.13
CA ARG A 36 3.49 8.28 -18.90
C ARG A 36 2.74 7.35 -19.85
N SER A 37 2.99 6.04 -19.76
CA SER A 37 2.33 5.08 -20.63
C SER A 37 0.86 4.90 -20.21
N PRO A 38 -0.04 4.51 -21.14
CA PRO A 38 -1.42 4.22 -20.77
C PRO A 38 -1.56 3.15 -19.69
N ALA A 39 -0.68 2.14 -19.68
CA ALA A 39 -0.68 1.10 -18.66
C ALA A 39 -0.29 1.64 -17.27
N PHE A 40 0.71 2.52 -17.21
CA PHE A 40 1.13 3.20 -16.00
C PHE A 40 0.02 4.10 -15.43
N ASN A 41 -0.65 4.88 -16.28
CA ASN A 41 -1.77 5.72 -15.84
C ASN A 41 -2.92 4.88 -15.27
N ARG A 42 -3.27 3.75 -15.90
CA ARG A 42 -4.27 2.81 -15.37
C ARG A 42 -3.87 2.20 -14.02
N MET A 43 -2.59 1.97 -13.78
CA MET A 43 -2.10 1.52 -12.48
C MET A 43 -2.31 2.62 -11.43
N LEU A 44 -1.94 3.87 -11.73
CA LEU A 44 -2.17 5.00 -10.83
C LEU A 44 -3.65 5.24 -10.53
N GLU A 45 -4.54 5.06 -11.51
CA GLU A 45 -6.00 5.10 -11.31
C GLU A 45 -6.47 4.06 -10.28
N ARG A 46 -5.95 2.82 -10.37
CA ARG A 46 -6.27 1.76 -9.40
C ARG A 46 -5.75 2.11 -8.00
N VAL A 47 -4.55 2.65 -7.91
CA VAL A 47 -3.97 3.15 -6.65
C VAL A 47 -4.86 4.22 -6.03
N ALA A 48 -5.25 5.23 -6.81
CA ALA A 48 -6.11 6.32 -6.34
C ALA A 48 -7.50 5.83 -5.89
N ARG A 49 -8.03 4.80 -6.55
CA ARG A 49 -9.32 4.19 -6.20
C ARG A 49 -9.27 3.34 -4.93
N VAL A 50 -8.21 2.54 -4.75
CA VAL A 50 -8.10 1.63 -3.60
C VAL A 50 -7.58 2.33 -2.34
N GLY A 51 -6.74 3.35 -2.49
CA GLY A 51 -6.16 4.14 -1.39
C GLY A 51 -7.16 4.49 -0.28
N PRO A 52 -8.30 5.16 -0.56
CA PRO A 52 -9.24 5.60 0.47
C PRO A 52 -10.07 4.47 1.11
N THR A 53 -9.83 3.21 0.77
CA THR A 53 -10.56 2.03 1.26
C THR A 53 -9.74 1.24 2.28
N GLU A 54 -10.41 0.34 3.01
CA GLU A 54 -9.77 -0.61 3.93
C GLU A 54 -9.50 -1.98 3.30
N ALA A 55 -9.63 -2.11 1.97
CA ALA A 55 -9.42 -3.39 1.29
C ALA A 55 -7.94 -3.80 1.31
N SER A 56 -7.68 -5.09 1.52
CA SER A 56 -6.36 -5.67 1.28
C SER A 56 -6.00 -5.59 -0.20
N VAL A 57 -4.77 -5.19 -0.51
CA VAL A 57 -4.31 -5.02 -1.89
C VAL A 57 -3.23 -6.03 -2.22
N LEU A 58 -3.42 -6.77 -3.31
CA LEU A 58 -2.42 -7.65 -3.90
C LEU A 58 -1.69 -6.91 -5.04
N LEU A 59 -0.37 -6.78 -4.93
CA LEU A 59 0.49 -6.19 -5.95
C LEU A 59 1.16 -7.28 -6.76
N LEU A 60 0.86 -7.33 -8.06
CA LEU A 60 1.45 -8.29 -9.00
C LEU A 60 2.36 -7.57 -9.98
N GLY A 61 3.56 -8.11 -10.17
CA GLY A 61 4.56 -7.58 -11.08
C GLY A 61 5.87 -8.35 -10.98
N GLU A 62 6.66 -8.30 -12.04
CA GLU A 62 7.99 -8.90 -12.07
C GLU A 62 8.91 -8.29 -11.01
N SER A 63 9.96 -9.01 -10.63
CA SER A 63 10.98 -8.49 -9.71
C SER A 63 11.61 -7.22 -10.29
N GLY A 64 11.84 -6.22 -9.43
CA GLY A 64 12.41 -4.93 -9.84
C GLY A 64 11.44 -3.95 -10.54
N THR A 65 10.13 -4.24 -10.63
CA THR A 65 9.14 -3.33 -11.24
C THR A 65 8.64 -2.20 -10.32
N GLY A 66 9.16 -2.11 -9.09
CA GLY A 66 8.80 -1.06 -8.14
C GLY A 66 7.49 -1.31 -7.36
N LYS A 67 7.22 -2.56 -6.98
CA LYS A 67 6.05 -2.91 -6.14
C LYS A 67 6.05 -2.15 -4.81
N GLU A 68 7.21 -1.93 -4.21
CA GLU A 68 7.38 -1.10 -3.02
C GLU A 68 6.87 0.34 -3.21
N LEU A 69 7.15 0.95 -4.37
CA LEU A 69 6.63 2.28 -4.71
C LEU A 69 5.10 2.25 -4.83
N ALA A 70 4.53 1.16 -5.34
CA ALA A 70 3.08 0.98 -5.44
C ALA A 70 2.44 0.88 -4.05
N ALA A 71 3.02 0.07 -3.15
CA ALA A 71 2.57 -0.06 -1.77
C ALA A 71 2.59 1.29 -1.04
N ARG A 72 3.69 2.04 -1.20
CA ARG A 72 3.84 3.38 -0.64
C ARG A 72 2.83 4.37 -1.22
N ALA A 73 2.58 4.33 -2.52
CA ALA A 73 1.59 5.17 -3.17
C ALA A 73 0.17 4.88 -2.69
N ILE A 74 -0.19 3.61 -2.48
CA ILE A 74 -1.47 3.20 -1.89
C ILE A 74 -1.59 3.76 -0.47
N HIS A 75 -0.56 3.60 0.35
CA HIS A 75 -0.54 4.13 1.71
C HIS A 75 -0.70 5.66 1.72
N MET A 76 0.03 6.39 0.87
CA MET A 76 -0.09 7.85 0.78
C MET A 76 -1.45 8.33 0.25
N ALA A 77 -2.10 7.55 -0.61
CA ALA A 77 -3.45 7.83 -1.11
C ALA A 77 -4.56 7.48 -0.09
N SER A 78 -4.21 6.84 1.02
CA SER A 78 -5.15 6.37 2.02
C SER A 78 -5.50 7.39 3.10
N ARG A 79 -6.51 7.06 3.90
CA ARG A 79 -6.88 7.83 5.10
C ARG A 79 -5.86 7.68 6.24
N ARG A 80 -4.97 6.70 6.13
CA ARG A 80 -3.93 6.36 7.11
C ARG A 80 -2.53 6.76 6.66
N LYS A 81 -2.40 7.69 5.70
CA LYS A 81 -1.13 8.20 5.18
C LYS A 81 -0.19 8.81 6.24
N ASP A 82 -0.74 9.26 7.37
CA ASP A 82 -0.01 9.88 8.47
C ASP A 82 0.31 8.85 9.59
N GLN A 83 -0.03 7.58 9.36
CA GLN A 83 0.20 6.46 10.26
C GLN A 83 1.38 5.61 9.75
N PRO A 84 1.91 4.65 10.55
CA PRO A 84 3.04 3.85 10.13
C PRO A 84 2.79 3.05 8.84
N LEU A 85 3.76 3.04 7.93
CA LEU A 85 3.89 2.04 6.88
C LEU A 85 5.02 1.09 7.30
N VAL A 86 4.67 -0.12 7.69
CA VAL A 86 5.62 -1.17 8.08
C VAL A 86 5.76 -2.14 6.91
N THR A 87 7.00 -2.43 6.54
CA THR A 87 7.35 -3.34 5.43
C THR A 87 8.04 -4.58 5.98
N LEU A 88 7.65 -5.76 5.50
CA LEU A 88 8.29 -7.04 5.79
C LEU A 88 8.72 -7.69 4.46
N GLU A 89 10.01 -7.89 4.29
CA GLU A 89 10.58 -8.71 3.22
C GLU A 89 10.48 -10.18 3.63
N CYS A 90 9.68 -10.95 2.91
CA CYS A 90 9.46 -12.37 3.21
C CYS A 90 10.56 -13.26 2.62
N ALA A 91 11.35 -12.75 1.66
CA ALA A 91 12.43 -13.49 1.05
C ALA A 91 13.49 -13.92 2.09
N GLY A 92 13.72 -15.23 2.18
CA GLY A 92 14.77 -15.80 3.00
C GLY A 92 14.42 -15.98 4.48
N LEU A 93 13.20 -15.68 4.91
CA LEU A 93 12.71 -16.02 6.25
C LEU A 93 12.23 -17.48 6.30
N THR A 94 12.56 -18.18 7.39
CA THR A 94 11.90 -19.45 7.71
C THR A 94 10.51 -19.18 8.26
N GLU A 95 9.59 -20.16 8.16
CA GLU A 95 8.21 -20.03 8.67
C GLU A 95 8.17 -19.59 10.15
N ALA A 96 8.99 -20.20 11.00
CA ALA A 96 9.07 -19.85 12.41
C ALA A 96 9.58 -18.42 12.67
N LEU A 97 10.52 -17.93 11.84
CA LEU A 97 10.99 -16.55 11.95
C LEU A 97 9.93 -15.58 11.41
N PHE A 98 9.27 -15.91 10.30
CA PHE A 98 8.19 -15.13 9.75
C PHE A 98 7.06 -14.90 10.77
N GLU A 99 6.57 -15.97 11.40
CA GLU A 99 5.54 -15.85 12.45
C GLU A 99 6.01 -14.98 13.63
N SER A 100 7.25 -15.19 14.07
CA SER A 100 7.87 -14.45 15.18
C SER A 100 8.06 -12.95 14.86
N GLU A 101 8.39 -12.58 13.61
CA GLU A 101 8.45 -11.19 13.17
C GLU A 101 7.04 -10.58 13.07
N LEU A 102 6.10 -11.30 12.45
CA LEU A 102 4.77 -10.80 12.15
C LEU A 102 3.95 -10.57 13.43
N PHE A 103 3.94 -11.57 14.32
CA PHE A 103 3.11 -11.58 15.53
C PHE A 103 3.88 -11.25 16.81
N GLY A 104 5.22 -11.30 16.76
CA GLY A 104 6.04 -11.17 17.96
C GLY A 104 6.10 -12.48 18.75
N HIS A 105 6.81 -12.43 19.87
CA HIS A 105 6.92 -13.55 20.79
C HIS A 105 7.18 -13.10 22.23
N VAL A 106 6.83 -13.96 23.17
CA VAL A 106 7.19 -13.81 24.59
C VAL A 106 8.47 -14.59 24.87
N LYS A 107 9.27 -14.13 25.82
CA LYS A 107 10.45 -14.84 26.32
C LYS A 107 10.09 -16.30 26.63
N GLY A 108 10.85 -17.23 26.06
CA GLY A 108 10.64 -18.67 26.23
C GLY A 108 9.62 -19.32 25.30
N ALA A 109 9.06 -18.60 24.31
CA ALA A 109 8.15 -19.20 23.33
C ALA A 109 8.80 -20.27 22.44
N PHE A 110 10.12 -20.16 22.19
CA PHE A 110 10.92 -21.15 21.46
C PHE A 110 12.38 -21.10 21.91
N THR A 111 13.17 -22.11 21.51
CA THR A 111 14.61 -22.18 21.79
C THR A 111 15.34 -21.01 21.14
N GLY A 112 15.76 -20.02 21.93
CA GLY A 112 16.37 -18.78 21.44
C GLY A 112 15.55 -17.50 21.70
N ALA A 113 14.30 -17.62 22.18
CA ALA A 113 13.48 -16.48 22.60
C ALA A 113 13.96 -15.88 23.92
N GLN A 114 15.06 -15.12 23.88
CA GLN A 114 15.72 -14.53 25.06
C GLN A 114 14.96 -13.35 25.69
N ALA A 115 14.10 -12.69 24.92
CA ALA A 115 13.34 -11.51 25.33
C ALA A 115 11.94 -11.50 24.70
N ASN A 116 11.08 -10.61 25.20
CA ASN A 116 9.82 -10.32 24.54
C ASN A 116 10.06 -9.46 23.30
N LYS A 117 9.35 -9.74 22.21
CA LYS A 117 9.39 -8.98 20.97
C LYS A 117 7.97 -8.66 20.53
N LYS A 118 7.71 -7.38 20.22
CA LYS A 118 6.45 -6.96 19.60
C LYS A 118 6.43 -7.34 18.13
N GLY A 119 5.27 -7.75 17.63
CA GLY A 119 5.08 -8.10 16.23
C GLY A 119 4.96 -6.88 15.32
N LEU A 120 5.29 -7.06 14.04
CA LEU A 120 5.13 -6.03 13.01
C LEU A 120 3.67 -5.61 12.83
N VAL A 121 2.72 -6.52 13.04
CA VAL A 121 1.28 -6.19 13.04
C VAL A 121 0.94 -5.17 14.12
N GLU A 122 1.53 -5.30 15.32
CA GLU A 122 1.33 -4.35 16.41
C GLU A 122 1.98 -2.99 16.08
N LEU A 123 3.15 -3.01 15.45
CA LEU A 123 3.85 -1.78 15.02
C LEU A 123 3.13 -1.07 13.88
N ALA A 124 2.40 -1.81 13.04
CA ALA A 124 1.59 -1.28 11.94
C ALA A 124 0.18 -0.85 12.39
N ASN A 125 -0.15 -0.94 13.67
CA ASN A 125 -1.49 -0.65 14.16
C ASN A 125 -1.94 0.79 13.80
N GLY A 126 -3.14 0.90 13.21
CA GLY A 126 -3.66 2.15 12.66
C GLY A 126 -3.08 2.56 11.30
N GLY A 127 -2.01 1.90 10.86
CA GLY A 127 -1.30 2.15 9.61
C GLY A 127 -1.46 1.02 8.60
N THR A 128 -0.42 0.81 7.79
CA THR A 128 -0.37 -0.20 6.74
C THR A 128 0.78 -1.16 6.99
N LEU A 129 0.51 -2.46 6.88
CA LEU A 129 1.54 -3.49 6.77
C LEU A 129 1.66 -3.92 5.30
N PHE A 130 2.86 -3.83 4.74
CA PHE A 130 3.19 -4.34 3.41
C PHE A 130 4.07 -5.58 3.56
N LEU A 131 3.66 -6.67 2.93
CA LEU A 131 4.41 -7.91 2.84
C LEU A 131 4.95 -7.97 1.41
N ASP A 132 6.27 -7.90 1.26
CA ASP A 132 6.93 -8.12 -0.02
C ASP A 132 7.36 -9.60 -0.12
N GLU A 133 7.29 -10.12 -1.35
CA GLU A 133 7.41 -11.56 -1.70
C GLU A 133 6.32 -12.47 -1.08
#